data_AF-A0A661C072-F1
#
_entry.id   AF-A0A661C072-F1
#
_cell.length_a   1.000
_cell.length_b   1.000
_cell.length_c   1.000
_cell.angle_alpha   90.00
_cell.angle_beta   90.00
_cell.angle_gamma   90.00
#
_symmetry.space_group_name_H-M   'P 1'
#
loop_
_entity.id
_entity.type
_entity.pdbx_description
1 polymer ?
#
loop_
_entity_poly.entity_id
_entity_poly.type
_entity_poly.pdbx_seq_one_letter_code
_entity_poly.pdbx_strand_id
1 'polypeptide(L)' 'MIALPEEVSSAWENREGPIILSTVNKGGIPNSIYATCVSKYSEDILVVANNYFSKTLENIEAGSKGSILFITNKDRLCE' A
#
# COMPACT_ATOMS: atom_id res chain seq x y z
N MET A 1 5.36 10.47 13.39
CA MET A 1 5.14 9.84 12.06
C MET A 1 5.31 10.91 11.00
N ILE A 2 5.60 10.51 9.76
CA ILE A 2 5.85 11.45 8.65
C ILE A 2 4.57 11.52 7.84
N ALA A 3 4.05 12.73 7.63
CA ALA A 3 2.89 12.96 6.79
C ALA A 3 3.24 12.72 5.31
N LEU A 4 2.28 12.23 4.53
CA LEU A 4 2.35 12.14 3.09
C LEU A 4 2.57 13.54 2.51
N PRO A 5 3.47 13.69 1.53
CA PRO A 5 3.52 14.91 0.73
C PRO A 5 2.16 15.19 0.08
N GLU A 6 1.81 16.47 -0.07
CA GLU A 6 0.52 16.91 -0.63
C GLU A 6 0.22 16.28 -1.99
N GLU A 7 1.24 16.11 -2.84
CA GLU A 7 1.13 15.44 -4.14
C GLU A 7 0.68 13.98 -4.01
N VAL A 8 1.28 13.22 -3.08
CA VAL A 8 0.96 11.81 -2.85
C VAL A 8 -0.40 11.67 -2.19
N SER A 9 -0.72 12.55 -1.24
CA SER A 9 -2.03 12.59 -0.58
C SER A 9 -3.15 12.87 -1.57
N SER A 10 -2.96 13.86 -2.46
CA SER A 10 -3.90 14.17 -3.54
C SER A 10 -4.01 13.04 -4.56
N ALA A 11 -2.89 12.39 -4.89
CA ALA A 11 -2.86 11.22 -5.77
C ALA A 11 -3.65 10.04 -5.17
N TRP A 12 -3.56 9.82 -3.86
CA TRP A 12 -4.30 8.76 -3.17
C TRP A 12 -5.82 8.92 -3.28
N GLU A 13 -6.33 10.15 -3.19
CA GLU A 13 -7.76 10.44 -3.36
C GLU A 13 -8.24 10.17 -4.80
N ASN A 14 -7.35 10.31 -5.78
CA ASN A 14 -7.62 10.08 -7.20
C ASN A 14 -7.14 8.71 -7.70
N ARG A 15 -6.87 7.77 -6.79
CA ARG A 15 -6.42 6.43 -7.15
C ARG A 15 -7.51 5.63 -7.86
N GLU A 16 -7.11 4.77 -8.78
CA GLU A 16 -7.99 3.85 -9.49
C GLU A 16 -7.71 2.40 -9.10
N GLY A 17 -8.79 1.67 -8.80
CA GLY A 17 -8.71 0.24 -8.53
C GLY A 17 -8.05 -0.12 -7.20
N PRO A 18 -7.55 -1.36 -7.05
CA PRO A 18 -6.90 -1.83 -5.84
C PRO A 18 -5.50 -1.22 -5.68
N ILE A 19 -5.02 -1.18 -4.44
CA ILE A 19 -3.59 -0.96 -4.17
C ILE A 19 -2.85 -2.28 -4.14
N ILE A 20 -1.54 -2.23 -4.34
CA ILE A 20 -0.63 -3.35 -4.14
C ILE A 20 0.18 -3.07 -2.87
N LEU A 21 0.06 -3.94 -1.87
CA LEU A 21 0.91 -3.91 -0.67
C LEU A 21 1.98 -4.98 -0.80
N SER A 22 3.23 -4.55 -0.75
CA SER A 22 4.39 -5.43 -0.79
C SER A 22 5.13 -5.44 0.54
N THR A 23 5.56 -6.62 0.96
CA THR A 23 6.33 -6.90 2.18
C THR A 23 7.43 -7.92 1.86
N VAL A 24 8.36 -8.14 2.78
CA VAL A 24 9.47 -9.08 2.61
C VAL A 24 9.61 -9.92 3.87
N ASN A 25 9.83 -11.23 3.73
CA ASN A 25 10.09 -12.08 4.89
C ASN A 25 11.54 -11.94 5.40
N LYS A 26 11.87 -12.59 6.52
CA LYS A 26 13.24 -12.57 7.08
C LYS A 26 14.33 -13.10 6.14
N GLY A 27 13.96 -13.94 5.17
CA GLY A 27 14.87 -14.49 4.15
C GLY A 27 15.03 -13.61 2.91
N GLY A 28 14.42 -12.42 2.88
CA GLY A 28 14.50 -11.53 1.72
C GLY A 28 13.52 -11.88 0.59
N ILE A 29 12.58 -12.81 0.81
CA ILE A 29 11.61 -13.21 -0.21
C ILE A 29 10.43 -12.22 -0.22
N PRO A 30 10.15 -11.55 -1.35
CA PRO A 30 9.05 -10.61 -1.47
C PRO A 30 7.68 -11.31 -1.45
N ASN A 31 6.68 -10.59 -0.97
CA ASN A 31 5.26 -10.94 -1.03
C ASN A 31 4.45 -9.70 -1.39
N SER A 32 3.61 -9.79 -2.41
CA SER A 32 2.76 -8.67 -2.86
C SER A 32 1.31 -9.13 -2.97
N ILE A 33 0.39 -8.31 -2.47
CA ILE A 33 -1.05 -8.59 -2.48
C ILE A 33 -1.81 -7.41 -3.10
N TYR A 34 -2.94 -7.72 -3.74
CA TYR A 34 -3.93 -6.71 -4.08
C TYR A 34 -4.85 -6.49 -2.88
N ALA A 35 -5.08 -5.23 -2.50
CA ALA A 35 -6.00 -4.85 -1.44
C ALA A 35 -6.99 -3.79 -1.92
N THR A 36 -8.28 -4.06 -1.71
CA THR A 36 -9.38 -3.16 -2.10
C THR A 36 -9.98 -2.43 -0.90
N CYS A 37 -10.02 -3.05 0.27
CA CYS A 37 -10.50 -2.46 1.51
C CYS A 37 -9.39 -1.62 2.15
N VAL A 38 -9.20 -0.41 1.63
CA VAL A 38 -8.17 0.55 2.10
C VAL A 38 -8.74 1.94 2.30
N SER A 39 -8.21 2.67 3.27
CA SER A 39 -8.57 4.07 3.53
C SER A 39 -7.38 4.90 4.01
N LYS A 40 -7.46 6.22 3.82
CA LYS A 40 -6.58 7.18 4.49
C LYS A 40 -7.26 7.61 5.78
N TYR A 41 -6.65 7.28 6.92
CA TYR A 41 -7.19 7.67 8.23
C TYR A 41 -6.74 9.09 8.60
N SER A 42 -5.48 9.40 8.30
CA SER A 42 -4.86 10.72 8.45
C SER A 42 -3.74 10.85 7.41
N GLU A 43 -3.15 12.04 7.30
CA GLU A 43 -2.05 12.30 6.36
C GLU A 43 -0.81 11.44 6.63
N ASP A 44 -0.66 10.85 7.81
CA ASP A 44 0.45 9.98 8.18
C ASP A 44 0.05 8.50 8.35
N ILE A 45 -1.23 8.15 8.15
CA ILE A 45 -1.74 6.79 8.39
C ILE A 45 -2.67 6.33 7.26
N LEU A 46 -2.25 5.26 6.59
CA LEU A 46 -3.08 4.46 5.70
C LEU A 46 -3.53 3.17 6.41
N VAL A 47 -4.77 2.77 6.19
CA VAL A 47 -5.36 1.55 6.76
C VAL A 47 -5.63 0.55 5.65
N VAL A 48 -5.17 -0.69 5.84
CA VAL A 48 -5.45 -1.83 4.97
C VAL A 48 -6.15 -2.88 5.79
N ALA A 49 -7.37 -3.27 5.39
CA ALA A 49 -8.10 -4.31 6.10
C ALA A 49 -7.43 -5.68 5.89
N ASN A 50 -7.19 -6.40 6.97
CA ASN A 50 -6.64 -7.75 6.91
C ASN A 50 -7.74 -8.77 6.56
N ASN A 51 -7.90 -9.07 5.28
CA ASN A 51 -8.83 -10.08 4.77
C ASN A 51 -8.11 -11.41 4.53
N TYR A 52 -7.54 -12.00 5.59
CA TYR A 52 -6.81 -13.27 5.56
C TYR A 52 -5.45 -13.23 4.83
N PHE A 53 -4.74 -12.11 4.87
CA PHE A 53 -3.41 -11.98 4.28
C PHE A 53 -2.31 -12.53 5.20
N SER A 54 -2.37 -13.82 5.54
CA SER A 54 -1.52 -14.46 6.55
C SER A 54 -0.02 -14.22 6.36
N LYS A 55 0.49 -14.39 5.14
CA LYS A 55 1.91 -14.16 4.81
C LYS A 55 2.31 -12.68 4.94
N THR A 56 1.41 -11.76 4.59
CA THR A 56 1.65 -10.32 4.77
C THR A 56 1.69 -9.95 6.25
N LEU A 57 0.76 -10.48 7.04
CA LEU A 57 0.72 -10.27 8.49
C LEU A 57 1.98 -10.83 9.16
N GLU A 58 2.36 -12.07 8.85
CA GLU A 58 3.58 -12.71 9.37
C GLU A 58 4.82 -11.87 9.06
N ASN A 59 4.94 -11.34 7.84
CA ASN A 59 6.05 -10.46 7.47
C ASN A 59 6.06 -9.18 8.31
N ILE A 60 4.90 -8.53 8.51
CA ILE A 60 4.78 -7.29 9.30
C ILE A 60 5.12 -7.56 10.78
N GLU A 61 4.60 -8.64 11.36
CA GLU A 61 4.90 -9.06 12.75
C GLU A 61 6.38 -9.40 12.93
N ALA A 62 7.03 -9.91 11.88
CA ALA A 62 8.47 -10.12 11.84
C ALA A 62 9.31 -8.83 11.69
N GLY A 63 8.68 -7.66 11.59
CA GLY A 63 9.33 -6.35 11.46
C GLY A 63 9.57 -5.88 10.03
N SER A 64 8.94 -6.51 9.02
CA SER A 64 9.03 -6.07 7.63
C SER A 64 8.49 -4.65 7.48
N LYS A 65 9.19 -3.83 6.70
CA LYS A 65 8.61 -2.62 6.12
C LYS A 65 7.63 -3.00 5.01
N GLY A 66 6.61 -2.18 4.80
CA GLY A 66 5.69 -2.30 3.69
C GLY A 66 5.93 -1.21 2.66
N SER A 67 5.63 -1.49 1.39
CA SER A 67 5.47 -0.48 0.35
C SER A 67 4.11 -0.61 -0.30
N ILE A 68 3.50 0.52 -0.63
CA ILE A 68 2.21 0.57 -1.32
C ILE A 68 2.42 1.17 -2.70
N LEU A 69 1.95 0.46 -3.73
CA LEU A 69 1.81 0.96 -5.08
C LEU A 69 0.33 1.13 -5.39
N PHE A 70 -0.04 2.26 -5.98
CA PHE A 70 -1.38 2.53 -6.48
C PHE A 70 -1.28 3.30 -7.79
N ILE A 71 -2.29 3.14 -8.64
CA ILE A 71 -2.38 3.82 -9.93
C ILE A 71 -3.34 5.00 -9.76
N THR A 72 -3.05 6.14 -10.37
CA THR A 72 -3.94 7.30 -10.42
C THR A 72 -4.64 7.39 -11.76
N ASN A 73 -5.71 8.16 -11.82
CA ASN A 73 -6.42 8.50 -13.05
C ASN A 73 -5.64 9.43 -14.00
N LYS A 74 -4.46 9.90 -13.59
CA LYS A 74 -3.63 10.84 -14.34
C LYS A 74 -2.82 10.05 -15.36
N ASP A 75 -3.37 9.96 -16.57
CA ASP A 75 -2.78 9.41 -17.80
C ASP A 75 -2.02 8.08 -17.62
N ARG A 76 -2.63 7.00 -18.12
CA ARG A 76 -1.84 5.90 -18.67
C ARG A 76 -1.03 6.48 -19.83
N LEU A 77 0.17 6.98 -19.54
CA LEU A 77 1.18 7.35 -20.54
C LEU A 77 1.59 6.06 -21.27
N CYS A 78 0.73 5.63 -22.18
CA CYS A 78 1.08 4.84 -23.33
C CYS A 78 1.10 5.83 -24.50
N GLU A 79 2.28 6.37 -24.81
CA GLU A 79 2.56 6.74 -26.20
C GLU A 79 2.85 5.46 -27.00
#